data_AF-A0A061PFW4-F1
#
_entry.id   AF-A0A061PFW4-F1
#
_cell.length_a   1.000
_cell.length_b   1.000
_cell.length_c   1.000
_cell.angle_alpha   90.00
_cell.angle_beta   90.00
_cell.angle_gamma   90.00
#
_symmetry.space_group_name_H-M   'P 1'
#
loop_
_entity.id
_entity.type
_entity.pdbx_description
1 polymer ?
#
loop_
_entity_poly.entity_id
_entity_poly.type
_entity_poly.pdbx_seq_one_letter_code
_entity_poly.pdbx_strand_id
1 'polypeptide(L)' 'MADFTTLLTKSRVVAVMRKLPFADIEEIAGALVSGGVNVLEVTMESDRATEQIARLRNRFDQRAVIGAGTVLNVNDAKSA' A
#
# COMPACT_ATOMS: atom_id res chain seq x y z
N MET A 1 8.93 -9.91 14.25
CA MET A 1 8.23 -8.79 13.58
C MET A 1 8.42 -7.56 14.43
N ALA A 2 8.86 -6.44 13.88
CA ALA A 2 8.72 -5.17 14.58
C ALA A 2 7.22 -4.96 14.85
N ASP A 3 6.88 -4.45 16.03
CA ASP A 3 5.50 -4.09 16.37
C ASP A 3 4.98 -3.07 15.34
N PHE A 4 3.85 -3.40 14.70
CA PHE A 4 3.23 -2.58 13.66
C PHE A 4 2.88 -1.18 14.19
N THR A 5 2.51 -1.07 15.46
CA THR A 5 2.23 0.22 16.11
C THR A 5 3.48 1.09 16.17
N THR A 6 4.62 0.50 16.53
CA THR A 6 5.92 1.16 16.51
C THR A 6 6.30 1.65 15.10
N LEU A 7 6.04 0.85 14.06
CA LEU A 7 6.25 1.27 12.66
C LEU A 7 5.41 2.50 12.33
N LEU A 8 4.09 2.45 12.53
CA LEU A 8 3.19 3.55 12.22
C LEU A 8 3.57 4.84 12.95
N THR A 9 3.95 4.72 14.23
CA THR A 9 4.35 5.87 15.06
C THR A 9 5.66 6.51 14.57
N LYS A 10 6.59 5.69 14.04
CA LYS A 10 7.83 6.19 13.43
C LYS A 10 7.59 6.84 12.07
N SER A 11 6.75 6.22 11.23
CA SER A 11 6.45 6.73 9.88
C SER A 11 5.62 8.02 9.91
N ARG A 12 4.77 8.21 10.91
CA ARG A 12 3.90 9.39 11.16
C ARG A 12 2.87 9.71 10.06
N VAL A 13 3.03 9.17 8.86
CA VAL A 13 2.17 9.38 7.69
C VAL A 13 1.88 8.04 7.04
N VAL A 14 0.62 7.85 6.64
CA VAL A 14 0.17 6.75 5.78
C VAL A 14 -0.40 7.35 4.51
N ALA A 15 0.10 6.92 3.35
CA ALA A 15 -0.41 7.36 2.06
C ALA A 15 -1.56 6.45 1.58
N VAL A 16 -2.76 7.01 1.48
CA VAL A 16 -3.93 6.32 0.92
C VAL A 16 -3.99 6.54 -0.59
N MET A 17 -3.61 5.52 -1.35
CA MET A 17 -3.59 5.50 -2.81
C MET A 17 -4.96 5.07 -3.35
N ARG A 18 -5.90 6.02 -3.35
CA ARG A 18 -7.29 5.77 -3.74
C ARG A 18 -7.49 5.88 -5.26
N LYS A 19 -7.98 4.81 -5.89
CA LYS A 19 -8.41 4.77 -7.31
C LYS A 19 -7.34 5.30 -8.28
N LEU A 20 -6.07 5.05 -7.98
CA LEU A 20 -4.98 5.43 -8.87
C LEU A 20 -4.95 4.52 -10.11
N PRO A 21 -4.54 5.04 -11.28
CA PRO A 21 -4.36 4.23 -12.47
C PRO A 21 -3.34 3.12 -12.24
N PHE A 22 -3.67 1.93 -12.73
CA PHE A 22 -2.81 0.75 -12.58
C PHE A 22 -1.41 0.93 -13.15
N ALA A 23 -1.28 1.69 -14.25
CA ALA A 23 0.00 1.94 -14.91
C ALA A 23 0.94 2.84 -14.08
N ASP A 24 0.39 3.72 -13.26
CA ASP A 24 1.15 4.78 -12.57
C ASP A 24 1.52 4.39 -11.13
N ILE A 25 0.92 3.32 -10.60
CA ILE A 25 1.00 2.97 -9.18
C ILE A 25 2.43 2.77 -8.69
N GLU A 26 3.29 2.15 -9.49
CA GLU A 26 4.68 1.87 -9.11
C GLU A 26 5.55 3.13 -9.12
N GLU A 27 5.28 4.06 -10.03
CA GLU A 27 6.00 5.33 -10.12
C GLU A 27 5.61 6.23 -8.95
N ILE A 28 4.32 6.35 -8.68
CA ILE A 28 3.78 7.14 -7.56
C ILE A 28 4.28 6.57 -6.22
N ALA A 29 4.16 5.25 -6.01
CA ALA A 29 4.69 4.61 -4.82
C ALA A 29 6.21 4.78 -4.70
N GLY A 30 6.93 4.75 -5.83
CA GLY A 30 8.37 5.01 -5.86
C GLY A 30 8.73 6.40 -5.36
N ALA A 31 8.03 7.43 -5.85
CA ALA A 31 8.22 8.80 -5.39
C ALA A 31 7.92 8.96 -3.90
N LEU A 32 6.84 8.35 -3.40
CA LEU A 32 6.47 8.37 -1.99
C LEU A 32 7.55 7.72 -1.10
N VAL A 33 7.99 6.51 -1.47
CA VAL A 33 9.02 5.78 -0.72
C VAL A 33 10.35 6.53 -0.73
N SER A 34 10.76 7.07 -1.88
CA SER A 34 11.96 7.92 -1.98
C SER A 34 11.86 9.20 -1.15
N GLY A 35 10.65 9.74 -0.97
CA GLY A 35 10.37 10.88 -0.09
C GLY A 35 10.25 10.53 1.40
N GLY A 36 10.42 9.25 1.78
CA GLY A 36 10.35 8.78 3.17
C GLY A 36 8.96 8.34 3.64
N VAL A 37 7.96 8.31 2.75
CA VAL A 37 6.63 7.77 3.05
C VAL A 37 6.64 6.27 2.77
N ASN A 38 6.83 5.48 3.82
CA ASN A 38 7.04 4.04 3.73
C ASN A 38 5.87 3.19 4.25
N VAL A 39 4.70 3.80 4.49
CA VAL A 39 3.45 3.08 4.77
C VAL A 39 2.42 3.52 3.75
N LEU A 40 2.03 2.58 2.89
CA LEU A 40 1.16 2.82 1.75
C LEU A 40 -0.08 1.94 1.86
N GLU A 41 -1.24 2.47 1.53
CA GLU A 41 -2.51 1.75 1.49
C GLU A 41 -3.10 1.83 0.07
N VAL A 42 -3.39 0.69 -0.55
CA VAL A 42 -4.18 0.61 -1.78
C VAL A 42 -5.63 0.39 -1.41
N THR A 43 -6.55 1.21 -1.92
CA THR A 43 -7.98 0.97 -1.67
C THR A 43 -8.50 -0.17 -2.55
N MET A 44 -9.29 -1.10 -1.99
CA MET A 44 -9.88 -2.24 -2.71
C MET A 44 -10.89 -1.83 -3.80
N GLU A 45 -11.39 -0.59 -3.77
CA GLU A 45 -12.17 -0.01 -4.87
C GLU A 45 -11.35 0.31 -6.13
N SER A 46 -10.02 0.17 -6.10
CA SER A 46 -9.14 0.50 -7.24
C SER A 46 -9.19 -0.59 -8.32
N ASP A 47 -9.00 -0.20 -9.57
CA ASP A 47 -8.86 -1.17 -10.66
C ASP A 47 -7.69 -2.12 -10.39
N ARG A 48 -7.95 -3.43 -10.43
CA ARG A 48 -6.95 -4.49 -10.16
C ARG A 48 -6.21 -4.31 -8.83
N ALA A 49 -6.90 -3.87 -7.76
CA ALA A 49 -6.31 -3.57 -6.46
C ALA A 49 -5.37 -4.67 -5.90
N THR A 50 -5.78 -5.95 -5.95
CA THR A 50 -4.95 -7.08 -5.52
C THR A 50 -3.63 -7.16 -6.29
N GLU A 51 -3.66 -6.93 -7.61
CA GLU A 51 -2.45 -6.95 -8.43
C GLU A 51 -1.57 -5.74 -8.15
N GLN A 52 -2.17 -4.56 -7.89
CA GLN A 52 -1.41 -3.39 -7.44
C GLN A 52 -0.69 -3.69 -6.12
N ILE A 53 -1.38 -4.26 -5.13
CA ILE A 53 -0.80 -4.65 -3.84
C ILE A 53 0.36 -5.63 -4.05
N ALA A 54 0.17 -6.68 -4.86
CA ALA A 54 1.20 -7.67 -5.14
C ALA A 54 2.45 -7.05 -5.80
N ARG A 55 2.27 -6.18 -6.80
CA ARG A 55 3.37 -5.47 -7.47
C ARG A 55 4.15 -4.59 -6.51
N LEU A 56 3.45 -3.78 -5.71
CA LEU A 56 4.06 -2.89 -4.74
C LEU A 56 4.83 -3.67 -3.67
N ARG A 57 4.27 -4.77 -3.15
CA ARG A 57 4.96 -5.64 -2.20
C ARG A 57 6.24 -6.22 -2.78
N ASN A 58 6.21 -6.70 -4.02
CA ASN A 58 7.39 -7.26 -4.68
C ASN A 58 8.47 -6.19 -4.95
N ARG A 59 8.07 -4.99 -5.38
CA ARG A 59 8.98 -3.91 -5.75
C ARG A 59 9.61 -3.17 -4.55
N PHE A 60 8.84 -3.02 -3.48
CA PHE A 60 9.22 -2.24 -2.30
C PHE A 60 9.40 -3.09 -1.05
N ASP A 61 9.64 -4.40 -1.23
CA ASP A 61 9.99 -5.29 -0.13
C ASP A 61 11.12 -4.68 0.72
N GLN A 62 11.01 -4.84 2.05
CA GLN A 62 11.88 -4.24 3.07
C GLN A 62 11.91 -2.71 3.15
N ARG A 63 11.38 -1.98 2.15
CA ARG A 63 11.41 -0.51 2.10
C ARG A 63 10.10 0.15 2.48
N ALA A 64 8.98 -0.53 2.23
CA ALA A 64 7.65 -0.03 2.58
C ALA A 64 6.73 -1.13 3.06
N VAL A 65 5.76 -0.76 3.89
CA VAL A 65 4.61 -1.59 4.23
C VAL A 65 3.45 -1.22 3.32
N ILE A 66 2.88 -2.25 2.69
CA ILE A 66 1.75 -2.12 1.77
C ILE A 66 0.53 -2.76 2.42
N GLY A 67 -0.52 -1.97 2.64
CA GLY A 67 -1.80 -2.40 3.18
C GLY A 67 -2.92 -2.33 2.15
N ALA A 68 -3.99 -3.09 2.42
CA ALA A 68 -5.26 -2.98 1.72
C ALA A 68 -6.24 -2.16 2.56
N GLY A 69 -6.86 -1.17 1.95
CA GLY A 69 -7.83 -0.28 2.58
C GLY A 69 -9.18 -0.30 1.89
N THR A 70 -10.20 0.27 2.53
CA THR A 70 -11.59 0.21 2.03
C THR A 70 -12.05 -1.22 1.74
N VAL A 71 -11.68 -2.16 2.61
CA VAL A 71 -12.16 -3.54 2.61
C VAL A 71 -13.59 -3.53 3.12
N LEU A 72 -14.57 -3.91 2.29
CA LEU A 72 -15.99 -3.81 2.63
C LEU A 72 -16.63 -5.17 2.92
N ASN A 73 -16.02 -6.26 2.45
CA ASN A 73 -16.55 -7.60 2.60
C ASN A 73 -15.44 -8.67 2.76
N VAL A 74 -15.85 -9.91 3.03
CA VAL A 74 -14.93 -11.03 3.27
C VAL A 74 -14.12 -11.42 2.03
N ASN A 75 -14.67 -11.23 0.82
CA ASN A 75 -13.93 -11.53 -0.40
C ASN A 75 -12.82 -10.52 -0.63
N ASP A 76 -13.06 -9.23 -0.36
CA ASP A 76 -12.01 -8.20 -0.35
C ASP A 76 -10.89 -8.59 0.63
N ALA A 77 -11.26 -8.99 1.85
CA ALA A 77 -10.29 -9.38 2.87
C ALA A 77 -9.46 -10.62 2.51
N LYS A 78 -10.06 -11.58 1.79
CA LYS A 78 -9.37 -12.81 1.35
C LYS A 78 -8.47 -12.60 0.13
N SER A 79 -8.78 -11.60 -0.69
CA SER A 79 -8.07 -11.32 -1.95
C SER A 79 -6.97 -10.28 -1.80
N ALA A 80 -6.93 -9.55 -0.69
CA ALA A 80 -5.83 -8.67 -0.28
C ALA A 80 -4.62 -9.47 0.24
#